data_AF-A0A968BXS1-F1
#
_entry.id   AF-A0A968BXS1-F1
#
_cell.length_a   1.000
_cell.length_b   1.000
_cell.length_c   1.000
_cell.angle_alpha   90.00
_cell.angle_beta   90.00
_cell.angle_gamma   90.00
#
_symmetry.space_group_name_H-M   'P 1'
#
loop_
_entity.id
_entity.type
_entity.pdbx_description
1 polymer ?
#
loop_
_entity_poly.entity_id
_entity_poly.type
_entity_poly.pdbx_seq_one_letter_code
_entity_poly.pdbx_strand_id
1 'polypeptide(L)'
;LELAPYFYALSPNYGDPAEDYMQDYVDGRLSVEAKQVFEVLLQEGALPTSRLRLEAGLGGKTNAGRFDRALAELQMDFRISKVAISDANRWGYCYVYDLLPRHFAEIVEAARAITGKQAREEILLRYLRTVVASTTREVLKLFGWLPGDLDLLVERLAGEGRLRRG
;
A
#
# COMPACT_ATOMS: atom_id res chain seq x y z
N LEU A 1 -6.46 5.81 12.78
CA LEU A 1 -5.45 6.24 11.78
C LEU A 1 -6.13 7.21 10.80
N GLU A 2 -6.12 8.51 11.07
CA GLU A 2 -6.93 9.50 10.32
C GLU A 2 -6.56 9.61 8.83
N LEU A 3 -5.27 9.51 8.48
CA LEU A 3 -4.82 9.62 7.10
C LEU A 3 -4.90 8.32 6.29
N ALA A 4 -5.11 7.18 6.94
CA ALA A 4 -5.00 5.88 6.26
C ALA A 4 -5.98 5.71 5.09
N PRO A 5 -7.25 6.15 5.17
CA PRO A 5 -8.17 6.09 4.03
C PRO A 5 -7.67 6.88 2.81
N TYR A 6 -7.00 8.02 3.02
CA TYR A 6 -6.47 8.83 1.92
C TYR A 6 -5.27 8.16 1.23
N PHE A 7 -4.40 7.47 1.98
CA PHE A 7 -3.33 6.67 1.38
C PHE A 7 -3.90 5.45 0.64
N TYR A 8 -4.88 4.76 1.24
CA TYR A 8 -5.54 3.63 0.59
C TYR A 8 -6.26 4.05 -0.70
N ALA A 9 -6.89 5.22 -0.74
CA ALA A 9 -7.54 5.76 -1.94
C ALA A 9 -6.57 6.06 -3.12
N LEU A 10 -5.26 6.09 -2.87
CA LEU A 10 -4.23 6.22 -3.89
C LEU A 10 -3.57 4.88 -4.27
N SER A 11 -3.97 3.80 -3.62
CA SER A 11 -3.51 2.43 -3.91
C SER A 11 -4.23 1.86 -5.14
N PRO A 12 -3.72 0.79 -5.77
CA PRO A 12 -4.38 0.15 -6.91
C PRO A 12 -5.66 -0.63 -6.57
N ASN A 13 -6.20 -0.52 -5.35
CA ASN A 13 -7.35 -1.32 -4.88
C ASN A 13 -8.70 -0.61 -5.15
N TYR A 14 -9.14 -0.58 -6.41
CA TYR A 14 -10.33 0.19 -6.82
C TYR A 14 -11.67 -0.57 -6.73
N GLY A 15 -11.64 -1.89 -6.55
CA GLY A 15 -12.79 -2.78 -6.59
C GLY A 15 -12.67 -3.98 -5.65
N ASP A 16 -13.08 -5.16 -6.11
CA ASP A 16 -12.97 -6.39 -5.33
C ASP A 16 -11.52 -6.92 -5.40
N PRO A 17 -10.81 -7.03 -4.27
CA PRO A 17 -9.46 -7.58 -4.26
C PRO A 17 -9.35 -8.98 -4.88
N ALA A 18 -10.42 -9.78 -4.88
CA ALA A 18 -10.46 -11.10 -5.49
C ALA A 18 -10.52 -11.07 -7.03
N GLU A 19 -10.89 -9.94 -7.63
CA GLU A 19 -11.00 -9.79 -9.09
C GLU A 19 -9.86 -8.90 -9.64
N ASP A 20 -9.55 -7.80 -8.95
CA ASP A 20 -8.63 -6.76 -9.43
C ASP A 20 -7.18 -7.24 -9.58
N TYR A 21 -6.72 -8.14 -8.70
CA TYR A 21 -5.33 -8.57 -8.68
C TYR A 21 -4.89 -9.29 -9.97
N MET A 22 -5.83 -9.98 -10.63
CA MET A 22 -5.56 -10.68 -11.88
C MET A 22 -5.31 -9.69 -13.02
N GLN A 23 -6.08 -8.60 -13.09
CA GLN A 23 -5.90 -7.57 -14.09
C GLN A 23 -4.54 -6.87 -13.91
N ASP A 24 -4.17 -6.55 -12.68
CA ASP A 24 -2.87 -5.93 -12.40
C ASP A 24 -1.69 -6.84 -12.74
N TYR A 25 -1.83 -8.16 -12.55
CA TYR A 25 -0.84 -9.12 -13.00
C TYR A 25 -0.73 -9.15 -14.53
N VAL A 26 -1.86 -9.22 -15.25
CA VAL A 26 -1.88 -9.24 -16.72
C VAL A 26 -1.28 -7.96 -17.30
N ASP A 27 -1.52 -6.81 -16.66
CA ASP A 27 -0.99 -5.51 -17.08
C ASP A 27 0.47 -5.29 -16.64
N GLY A 28 1.10 -6.27 -15.96
CA GLY A 28 2.48 -6.19 -15.50
C GLY A 28 2.71 -5.25 -14.31
N ARG A 29 1.65 -4.86 -13.61
CA ARG A 29 1.68 -4.02 -12.39
C ARG A 29 1.85 -4.82 -11.10
N LEU A 30 1.63 -6.14 -11.14
CA LEU A 30 1.85 -7.06 -10.03
C LEU A 30 2.83 -8.16 -10.45
N SER A 31 3.89 -8.40 -9.68
CA SER A 31 4.84 -9.48 -9.96
C SER A 31 4.22 -10.86 -9.79
N VAL A 32 4.80 -11.88 -10.43
CA VAL A 32 4.32 -13.28 -10.29
C VAL A 32 4.47 -13.77 -8.85
N GLU A 33 5.55 -13.41 -8.16
CA GLU A 33 5.76 -13.79 -6.76
C GLU A 33 4.77 -13.07 -5.82
N ALA A 34 4.47 -11.78 -6.06
CA ALA A 34 3.43 -11.07 -5.31
C ALA A 34 2.05 -11.66 -5.55
N LYS A 35 1.72 -12.00 -6.80
CA LYS A 35 0.48 -12.71 -7.14
C LYS A 35 0.35 -14.02 -6.36
N GLN A 36 1.38 -14.87 -6.38
CA GLN A 36 1.37 -16.16 -5.67
C GLN A 36 1.12 -15.99 -4.16
N VAL A 37 1.82 -15.03 -3.53
CA VAL A 37 1.64 -14.75 -2.10
C VAL A 37 0.22 -14.23 -1.81
N PHE A 38 -0.30 -13.34 -2.66
CA PHE A 38 -1.64 -12.79 -2.51
C PHE A 38 -2.73 -13.88 -2.66
N GLU A 39 -2.62 -14.75 -3.66
CA GLU A 39 -3.56 -15.86 -3.88
C GLU A 39 -3.63 -16.82 -2.70
N VAL A 40 -2.47 -17.16 -2.12
CA VAL A 40 -2.41 -17.99 -0.92
C VAL A 40 -3.16 -17.33 0.24
N LEU A 41 -2.92 -16.04 0.50
CA LEU A 41 -3.63 -15.32 1.57
C LEU A 41 -5.12 -15.15 1.28
N LEU A 42 -5.49 -14.98 0.01
CA LEU A 42 -6.88 -14.92 -0.41
C LEU A 42 -7.61 -16.24 -0.08
N GLN A 43 -6.95 -17.39 -0.30
CA GLN A 43 -7.54 -18.72 -0.05
C GLN A 43 -7.46 -19.17 1.41
N GLU A 44 -6.29 -19.04 2.04
CA GLU A 44 -6.00 -19.64 3.36
C GLU A 44 -6.22 -18.67 4.53
N GLY A 45 -6.27 -17.36 4.25
CA GLY A 45 -6.30 -16.32 5.29
C GLY A 45 -4.96 -16.10 5.96
N ALA A 46 -5.03 -15.67 7.22
CA ALA A 46 -3.85 -15.26 7.97
C ALA A 46 -2.83 -16.40 8.12
N LEU A 47 -1.61 -16.20 7.61
CA LEU A 47 -0.56 -17.20 7.64
C LEU A 47 0.77 -16.67 8.20
N PRO A 48 1.48 -17.46 9.04
CA PRO A 48 2.82 -17.13 9.48
C PRO A 48 3.82 -17.16 8.31
N THR A 49 4.82 -16.29 8.37
CA THR A 49 5.81 -16.06 7.30
C THR A 49 6.39 -17.35 6.72
N SER A 50 6.73 -18.33 7.57
CA SER A 50 7.33 -19.61 7.14
C SER A 50 6.36 -20.46 6.31
N ARG A 51 5.10 -20.54 6.73
CA ARG A 51 4.05 -21.28 6.01
C ARG A 51 3.66 -20.55 4.74
N LEU A 52 3.37 -19.25 4.83
CA LEU A 52 3.03 -18.43 3.66
C LEU A 52 4.07 -18.56 2.54
N ARG A 53 5.36 -18.54 2.90
CA ARG A 53 6.45 -18.71 1.93
C ARG A 53 6.44 -20.10 1.27
N LEU A 54 6.13 -21.14 2.03
CA LEU A 54 6.06 -22.51 1.51
C LEU A 54 4.86 -22.68 0.56
N GLU A 55 3.67 -22.26 1.02
CA GLU A 55 2.41 -22.38 0.26
C GLU A 55 2.45 -21.54 -1.03
N ALA A 56 3.15 -20.40 -1.04
CA ALA A 56 3.34 -19.58 -2.24
C ALA A 56 4.37 -20.16 -3.24
N GLY A 57 4.92 -21.35 -2.99
CA GLY A 57 5.95 -21.96 -3.83
C GLY A 57 7.31 -21.27 -3.75
N LEU A 58 7.52 -20.38 -2.78
CA LEU A 58 8.73 -19.58 -2.59
C LEU A 58 9.61 -20.12 -1.45
N GLY A 59 9.48 -21.42 -1.16
CA GLY A 59 10.28 -22.13 -0.17
C GLY A 59 11.79 -22.12 -0.47
N GLY A 60 12.59 -22.40 0.56
CA GLY A 60 14.05 -22.49 0.44
C GLY A 60 14.79 -21.15 0.56
N LYS A 61 16.12 -21.21 0.67
CA LYS A 61 16.97 -20.03 0.85
C LYS A 61 17.10 -19.18 -0.43
N THR A 62 17.11 -19.82 -1.60
CA THR A 62 17.26 -19.18 -2.91
C THR A 62 16.10 -18.23 -3.25
N ASN A 63 14.91 -18.51 -2.72
CA ASN A 63 13.69 -17.73 -2.98
C ASN A 63 13.42 -16.66 -1.91
N ALA A 64 14.22 -16.59 -0.83
CA ALA A 64 13.98 -15.67 0.28
C ALA A 64 13.89 -14.21 -0.19
N GLY A 65 14.84 -13.74 -0.99
CA GLY A 65 14.81 -12.37 -1.52
C GLY A 65 13.69 -12.10 -2.53
N ARG A 66 13.11 -13.13 -3.16
CA ARG A 66 11.92 -12.97 -4.01
C ARG A 66 10.67 -12.81 -3.16
N PHE A 67 10.53 -13.66 -2.14
CA PHE A 67 9.44 -13.58 -1.19
C PHE A 67 9.41 -12.25 -0.42
N ASP A 68 10.57 -11.76 0.04
CA ASP A 68 10.65 -10.48 0.76
C ASP A 68 10.25 -9.30 -0.15
N ARG A 69 10.64 -9.34 -1.44
CA ARG A 69 10.21 -8.34 -2.43
C ARG A 69 8.71 -8.42 -2.71
N ALA A 70 8.15 -9.62 -2.85
CA ALA A 70 6.71 -9.83 -3.01
C ALA A 70 5.92 -9.28 -1.81
N LEU A 71 6.38 -9.54 -0.58
CA LEU A 71 5.77 -8.96 0.62
C LEU A 71 5.86 -7.43 0.63
N ALA A 72 6.99 -6.87 0.22
CA ALA A 72 7.16 -5.42 0.16
C ALA A 72 6.23 -4.78 -0.87
N GLU A 73 6.15 -5.34 -2.07
CA GLU A 73 5.24 -4.92 -3.14
C GLU A 73 3.79 -4.93 -2.67
N LEU A 74 3.30 -6.05 -2.13
CA LEU A 74 1.93 -6.16 -1.63
C LEU A 74 1.62 -5.22 -0.46
N GLN A 75 2.60 -4.93 0.41
CA GLN A 75 2.43 -3.98 1.51
C GLN A 75 2.41 -2.54 1.02
N MET A 76 3.26 -2.18 0.06
CA MET A 76 3.27 -0.85 -0.56
C MET A 76 1.96 -0.56 -1.30
N ASP A 77 1.36 -1.59 -1.89
CA ASP A 77 0.05 -1.54 -2.54
C ASP A 77 -1.13 -1.60 -1.56
N PHE A 78 -0.90 -1.68 -0.25
CA PHE A 78 -1.95 -1.87 0.77
C PHE A 78 -2.84 -3.11 0.55
N ARG A 79 -2.33 -4.13 -0.15
CA ARG A 79 -3.05 -5.40 -0.37
C ARG A 79 -3.00 -6.30 0.85
N ILE A 80 -1.86 -6.31 1.55
CA ILE A 80 -1.64 -7.14 2.74
C ILE A 80 -1.11 -6.32 3.92
N SER A 81 -1.22 -6.87 5.13
CA SER A 81 -0.63 -6.28 6.33
C SER A 81 -0.12 -7.35 7.29
N LYS A 82 0.73 -6.95 8.23
CA LYS A 82 1.08 -7.79 9.39
C LYS A 82 -0.06 -7.70 10.39
N VAL A 83 -0.66 -8.83 10.73
CA VAL A 83 -1.87 -8.89 11.57
C VAL A 83 -1.63 -9.52 12.93
N ALA A 84 -0.57 -10.32 13.06
CA ALA A 84 -0.17 -10.92 14.32
C ALA A 84 1.31 -11.33 14.30
N ILE A 85 1.75 -11.92 15.40
CA ILE A 85 3.03 -12.61 15.54
C ILE A 85 2.76 -14.08 15.87
N SER A 86 3.68 -14.96 15.49
CA SER A 86 3.64 -16.38 15.80
C SER A 86 5.03 -16.86 16.21
N ASP A 87 5.09 -17.86 17.07
CA ASP A 87 6.30 -18.56 17.49
C ASP A 87 6.60 -19.80 16.64
N ALA A 88 5.84 -20.04 15.56
CA ALA A 88 5.89 -21.22 14.71
C ALA A 88 7.17 -21.37 13.84
N ASN A 89 8.24 -20.63 14.15
CA ASN A 89 9.52 -20.76 13.46
C ASN A 89 10.66 -21.12 14.43
N ARG A 90 11.81 -21.49 13.87
CA ARG A 90 13.01 -21.91 14.63
C ARG A 90 13.53 -20.83 15.61
N TRP A 91 13.18 -19.57 15.38
CA TRP A 91 13.63 -18.43 16.17
C TRP A 91 12.58 -17.95 17.18
N GLY A 92 11.46 -18.67 17.31
CA GLY A 92 10.36 -18.34 18.23
C GLY A 92 9.60 -17.06 17.87
N TYR A 93 9.79 -16.52 16.65
CA TYR A 93 9.17 -15.28 16.22
C TYR A 93 9.10 -15.14 14.70
N CYS A 94 7.87 -15.03 14.16
CA CYS A 94 7.59 -14.60 12.80
C CYS A 94 6.32 -13.75 12.73
N TYR A 95 6.23 -12.93 11.68
CA TYR A 95 5.01 -12.20 11.39
C TYR A 95 3.97 -13.12 10.76
N VAL A 96 2.70 -12.87 11.09
CA VAL A 96 1.53 -13.39 10.39
C VAL A 96 1.02 -12.31 9.46
N TYR A 97 0.79 -12.66 8.19
CA TYR A 97 0.26 -11.76 7.17
C TYR A 97 -1.13 -12.21 6.75
N ASP A 98 -1.99 -11.25 6.43
CA ASP A 98 -3.30 -11.46 5.80
C ASP A 98 -3.65 -10.23 4.95
N LEU A 99 -4.75 -10.31 4.22
CA LEU A 99 -5.29 -9.22 3.42
C LEU A 99 -5.65 -8.03 4.29
N LEU A 100 -5.17 -6.84 3.93
CA LEU A 100 -5.48 -5.61 4.66
C LEU A 100 -6.99 -5.34 4.74
N PRO A 101 -7.80 -5.52 3.68
CA PRO A 101 -9.24 -5.29 3.73
C PRO A 101 -10.00 -6.14 4.77
N ARG A 102 -9.47 -7.32 5.16
CA ARG A 102 -10.11 -8.18 6.16
C ARG A 102 -9.96 -7.64 7.59
N HIS A 103 -8.86 -6.95 7.86
CA HIS A 103 -8.51 -6.46 9.20
C HIS A 103 -8.78 -4.97 9.39
N PHE A 104 -8.93 -4.24 8.28
CA PHE A 104 -9.11 -2.79 8.27
C PHE A 104 -10.25 -2.37 7.33
N ALA A 105 -11.40 -3.05 7.42
CA ALA A 105 -12.55 -2.82 6.56
C ALA A 105 -13.03 -1.35 6.62
N GLU A 106 -12.96 -0.72 7.79
CA GLU A 106 -13.32 0.69 7.98
C GLU A 106 -12.42 1.65 7.19
N ILE A 107 -11.15 1.30 6.97
CA ILE A 107 -10.23 2.10 6.16
C ILE A 107 -10.64 2.01 4.69
N VAL A 108 -10.95 0.79 4.23
CA VAL A 108 -11.39 0.53 2.85
C VAL A 108 -12.71 1.23 2.56
N GLU A 109 -13.70 1.08 3.45
CA GLU A 109 -15.01 1.71 3.29
C GLU A 109 -14.93 3.23 3.29
N ALA A 110 -14.12 3.83 4.18
CA ALA A 110 -13.90 5.27 4.17
C ALA A 110 -13.21 5.74 2.87
N ALA A 111 -12.30 4.94 2.31
CA ALA A 111 -11.57 5.29 1.10
C ALA A 111 -12.44 5.31 -0.16
N ARG A 112 -13.55 4.54 -0.21
CA ARG A 112 -14.46 4.47 -1.39
C ARG A 112 -15.00 5.84 -1.81
N ALA A 113 -15.20 6.75 -0.87
CA ALA A 113 -15.73 8.10 -1.14
C ALA A 113 -14.64 9.14 -1.46
N ILE A 114 -13.36 8.75 -1.41
CA ILE A 114 -12.22 9.66 -1.53
C ILE A 114 -11.66 9.58 -2.96
N THR A 115 -11.77 10.68 -3.69
CA THR A 115 -11.10 10.81 -4.99
C THR A 115 -9.59 10.94 -4.81
N GLY A 116 -8.82 10.52 -5.82
CA GLY A 116 -7.36 10.70 -5.82
C GLY A 116 -6.92 12.17 -5.67
N LYS A 117 -7.76 13.13 -6.08
CA LYS A 117 -7.52 14.57 -5.86
C LYS A 117 -7.67 14.95 -4.38
N GLN A 118 -8.75 14.50 -3.74
CA GLN A 118 -8.99 14.74 -2.30
C GLN A 118 -7.89 14.08 -1.45
N ALA A 119 -7.49 12.86 -1.81
CA ALA A 119 -6.40 12.15 -1.14
C ALA A 119 -5.07 12.90 -1.19
N ARG A 120 -4.61 13.28 -2.39
CA ARG A 120 -3.37 14.04 -2.52
C ARG A 120 -3.43 15.39 -1.80
N GLU A 121 -4.57 16.08 -1.85
CA GLU A 121 -4.77 17.33 -1.12
C GLU A 121 -4.59 17.16 0.39
N GLU A 122 -5.31 16.23 1.01
CA GLU A 122 -5.28 16.05 2.45
C GLU A 122 -3.89 15.60 2.92
N ILE A 123 -3.26 14.67 2.19
CA ILE A 123 -1.90 14.20 2.46
C ILE A 123 -0.91 15.37 2.38
N LEU A 124 -0.96 16.16 1.31
CA LEU A 124 -0.05 17.29 1.11
C LEU A 124 -0.20 18.34 2.21
N LEU A 125 -1.43 18.74 2.53
CA LEU A 125 -1.68 19.73 3.57
C LEU A 125 -1.26 19.23 4.94
N ARG A 126 -1.52 17.95 5.27
CA ARG A 126 -1.09 17.38 6.54
C ARG A 126 0.43 17.28 6.64
N TYR A 127 1.11 16.96 5.54
CA TYR A 127 2.57 16.98 5.46
C TYR A 127 3.11 18.39 5.69
N LEU A 128 2.62 19.39 4.95
CA LEU A 128 3.06 20.78 5.08
C LEU A 128 2.78 21.38 6.47
N ARG A 129 1.68 21.00 7.14
CA ARG A 129 1.45 21.37 8.55
C ARG A 129 2.51 20.79 9.49
N THR A 130 3.12 19.66 9.12
CA THR A 130 4.13 18.97 9.94
C THR A 130 5.52 19.54 9.72
N VAL A 131 5.90 19.84 8.46
CA VAL A 131 7.24 20.33 8.11
C VAL A 131 7.33 21.85 7.92
N VAL A 132 6.19 22.55 7.94
CA VAL A 132 6.01 24.00 7.71
C VAL A 132 6.30 24.43 6.26
N ALA A 133 7.40 23.98 5.67
CA ALA A 133 7.77 24.27 4.29
C ALA A 133 8.49 23.06 3.66
N SER A 134 8.31 22.87 2.36
CA SER A 134 8.99 21.83 1.58
C SER A 134 9.01 22.23 0.11
N THR A 135 9.92 21.61 -0.66
CA THR A 135 10.02 21.82 -2.11
C THR A 135 9.18 20.81 -2.88
N THR A 136 8.76 21.15 -4.10
CA THR A 136 8.10 20.22 -5.03
C THR A 136 8.92 18.93 -5.20
N ARG A 137 10.25 19.05 -5.30
CA ARG A 137 11.15 17.89 -5.44
C ARG A 137 11.08 16.94 -4.26
N GLU A 138 11.04 17.46 -3.04
CA GLU A 138 10.92 16.65 -1.82
C GLU A 138 9.57 15.94 -1.75
N VAL A 139 8.48 16.65 -2.07
CA VAL A 139 7.12 16.08 -2.10
C VAL A 139 7.03 14.95 -3.12
N LEU A 140 7.52 15.16 -4.35
CA LEU A 140 7.53 14.13 -5.40
C LEU A 140 8.37 12.92 -5.00
N LYS A 141 9.53 13.14 -4.38
CA LYS A 141 10.40 12.05 -3.91
C LYS A 141 9.74 11.26 -2.77
N LEU A 142 9.06 11.93 -1.85
CA LEU A 142 8.45 11.32 -0.68
C LEU A 142 7.22 10.48 -1.05
N PHE A 143 6.34 11.02 -1.88
CA PHE A 143 5.06 10.38 -2.19
C PHE A 143 5.02 9.64 -3.53
N GLY A 144 6.05 9.79 -4.38
CA GLY A 144 6.11 9.14 -5.69
C GLY A 144 5.03 9.59 -6.67
N TRP A 145 4.42 10.75 -6.46
CA TRP A 145 3.37 11.28 -7.34
C TRP A 145 3.94 11.78 -8.67
N LEU A 146 3.08 11.88 -9.69
CA LEU A 146 3.44 12.48 -10.96
C LEU A 146 3.59 14.01 -10.81
N PRO A 147 4.60 14.63 -11.45
CA PRO A 147 4.80 16.09 -11.39
C PRO A 147 3.54 16.88 -11.74
N GLY A 148 2.83 16.49 -12.80
CA GLY A 148 1.60 17.17 -13.24
C GLY A 148 0.46 17.14 -12.21
N ASP A 149 0.32 16.05 -11.46
CA ASP A 149 -0.69 15.96 -10.38
C ASP A 149 -0.39 16.98 -9.27
N LEU A 150 0.89 17.11 -8.91
CA LEU A 150 1.32 18.02 -7.85
C LEU A 150 1.25 19.48 -8.29
N ASP A 151 1.63 19.79 -9.53
CA ASP A 151 1.61 21.16 -10.04
C ASP A 151 0.19 21.74 -10.05
N LEU A 152 -0.78 20.99 -10.60
CA LEU A 152 -2.20 21.38 -10.61
C LEU A 152 -2.76 21.51 -9.18
N LEU A 153 -2.34 20.63 -8.27
CA LEU A 153 -2.76 20.67 -6.88
C LEU A 153 -2.23 21.92 -6.17
N VAL A 154 -0.93 22.21 -6.31
CA VAL A 154 -0.26 23.35 -5.69
C VAL A 154 -0.80 24.68 -6.24
N GLU A 155 -0.99 24.78 -7.56
CA GLU A 155 -1.56 25.97 -8.20
C GLU A 155 -2.95 26.29 -7.61
N ARG A 156 -3.83 25.30 -7.57
CA ARG A 156 -5.17 25.48 -7.01
C ARG A 156 -5.13 25.85 -5.53
N LEU A 157 -4.37 25.13 -4.71
CA LEU A 157 -4.30 25.40 -3.26
C LEU A 157 -3.68 26.76 -2.94
N ALA A 158 -2.74 27.24 -3.78
CA ALA A 158 -2.22 28.60 -3.67
C ALA A 158 -3.28 29.64 -4.03
N GLY A 159 -4.06 29.42 -5.09
CA GLY A 159 -5.19 30.27 -5.47
C GLY A 159 -6.30 30.34 -4.40
N GLU A 160 -6.52 29.23 -3.68
CA GLU A 160 -7.42 29.16 -2.52
C GLU A 160 -6.83 29.77 -1.24
N GLY A 161 -5.57 30.20 -1.24
CA GLY A 161 -4.88 30.74 -0.07
C GLY A 161 -4.55 29.72 1.03
N ARG A 162 -4.63 28.41 0.72
CA ARG A 162 -4.40 27.31 1.66
C ARG A 162 -2.92 26.94 1.81
N LEU A 163 -2.10 27.33 0.84
CA LEU A 163 -0.65 27.32 0.93
C LEU A 163 -0.08 28.56 0.23
N ARG A 164 1.21 28.84 0.43
CA ARG A 164 1.93 29.90 -0.28
C ARG A 164 3.06 29.30 -1.09
N ARG A 165 3.21 29.76 -2.34
CA ARG A 165 4.37 29.46 -3.18
C ARG A 165 5.42 30.54 -2.90
N GLY A 166 6.62 30.10 -2.52
CA GLY A 166 7.80 30.95 -2.35
C GLY A 166 8.69 30.95 -3.58
#